data_AF-A0A2R7NTB3-F1
#
_entry.id   AF-A0A2R7NTB3-F1
#
_cell.length_a   1.000
_cell.length_b   1.000
_cell.length_c   1.000
_cell.angle_alpha   90.00
_cell.angle_beta   90.00
_cell.angle_gamma   90.00
#
_symmetry.space_group_name_H-M   'P 1'
#
loop_
_entity.id
_entity.type
_entity.pdbx_description
1 polymer ?
#
loop_
_entity_poly.entity_id
_entity_poly.type
_entity_poly.pdbx_seq_one_letter_code
_entity_poly.pdbx_strand_id
1 'polypeptide(L)'
;MAGCVGCPTLAMAGGGTRQTLPGTINAFTPPPVMRADNPMAVPPPSSAPKAATPTATHPSPSAPPAAPDRRAFLAIGTGVALAAAGAAGYFLHQPDNDRQLVFATLHDAMREAERLNAASVHALEPATAWTWAQTLVHCAQSIEYSLQGFPLPKSALFQNTLGAAAFKVFTLRGRMSHNLAEPIPGAPALDAQATDTSAAMARLRQAVQDFAIHTGALQPHFAYGALSRSQYEQAHAMHLANHLSAFEGRG
;
A
#
# COMPACT_ATOMS: atom_id res chain seq x y z
N MET A 1 17.18 77.80 -17.15
CA MET A 1 16.66 78.33 -18.44
C MET A 1 17.06 77.35 -19.53
N ALA A 2 16.07 76.87 -20.29
CA ALA A 2 16.09 76.19 -21.60
C ALA A 2 17.05 74.97 -21.80
N GLY A 3 16.65 73.85 -22.39
CA GLY A 3 15.42 73.52 -23.11
C GLY A 3 15.45 72.08 -23.63
N CYS A 4 14.25 71.59 -23.95
CA CYS A 4 13.88 70.28 -24.46
C CYS A 4 14.50 69.91 -25.82
N VAL A 5 14.38 68.62 -26.22
CA VAL A 5 13.51 68.13 -27.33
C VAL A 5 14.01 66.74 -27.80
N GLY A 6 13.10 65.78 -27.97
CA GLY A 6 13.32 64.68 -28.92
C GLY A 6 12.66 63.32 -28.63
N CYS A 7 11.32 63.25 -28.62
CA CYS A 7 10.63 62.02 -29.06
C CYS A 7 10.56 62.03 -30.60
N PRO A 8 10.54 60.84 -31.22
CA PRO A 8 9.42 60.57 -32.12
C PRO A 8 8.78 59.18 -31.91
N THR A 9 7.48 59.18 -32.12
CA THR A 9 6.50 58.10 -32.16
C THR A 9 6.52 57.39 -33.52
N LEU A 10 6.40 56.05 -33.55
CA LEU A 10 5.74 55.16 -34.56
C LEU A 10 6.31 53.73 -34.36
N ALA A 11 5.62 52.60 -34.50
CA ALA A 11 4.28 52.28 -34.98
C ALA A 11 3.85 50.90 -34.40
N MET A 12 2.53 50.73 -34.28
CA MET A 12 1.81 49.47 -34.05
C MET A 12 1.91 48.52 -35.26
N ALA A 13 2.02 47.20 -35.03
CA ALA A 13 1.30 46.17 -35.80
C ALA A 13 1.53 44.74 -35.27
N GLY A 14 0.44 43.97 -35.17
CA GLY A 14 0.36 42.49 -35.24
C GLY A 14 0.61 41.77 -33.91
N GLY A 15 -0.36 41.15 -33.23
CA GLY A 15 -1.39 40.26 -33.79
C GLY A 15 -0.83 38.84 -33.88
N GLY A 16 -0.89 38.07 -32.79
CA GLY A 16 -0.32 36.71 -32.70
C GLY A 16 -0.90 35.90 -31.55
N THR A 17 -2.17 35.51 -31.73
CA THR A 17 -2.82 34.29 -31.22
C THR A 17 -2.26 33.58 -29.97
N ARG A 18 -2.98 33.73 -28.84
CA ARG A 18 -3.01 32.71 -27.77
C ARG A 18 -3.48 31.39 -28.36
N GLN A 19 -2.57 30.40 -28.48
CA GLN A 19 -2.97 29.01 -28.63
C GLN A 19 -3.41 28.47 -27.27
N THR A 20 -4.70 28.59 -26.99
CA THR A 20 -5.39 27.73 -26.03
C THR A 20 -5.61 26.38 -26.69
N LEU A 21 -4.76 25.40 -26.38
CA LEU A 21 -5.04 24.00 -26.63
C LEU A 21 -6.00 23.50 -25.54
N PRO A 22 -7.19 22.97 -25.90
CA PRO A 22 -7.95 22.15 -24.96
C PRO A 22 -7.28 20.77 -24.91
N GLY A 23 -6.42 20.56 -23.93
CA GLY A 23 -5.98 19.21 -23.57
C GLY A 23 -7.18 18.45 -23.03
N THR A 24 -7.77 17.58 -23.84
CA THR A 24 -8.80 16.64 -23.41
C THR A 24 -8.17 15.69 -22.40
N ILE A 25 -8.49 15.89 -21.13
CA ILE A 25 -8.14 14.98 -20.05
C ILE A 25 -8.99 13.71 -20.29
N ASN A 26 -8.39 12.66 -20.84
CA ASN A 26 -9.05 11.36 -20.87
C ASN A 26 -9.05 10.83 -19.44
N ALA A 27 -10.19 11.01 -18.75
CA ALA A 27 -10.49 10.26 -17.55
C ALA A 27 -10.38 8.76 -17.89
N PHE A 28 -9.49 8.06 -17.20
CA PHE A 28 -9.38 6.61 -17.29
C PHE A 28 -10.68 6.01 -16.72
N THR A 29 -11.55 5.53 -17.61
CA THR A 29 -12.76 4.79 -17.25
C THR A 29 -12.36 3.36 -16.89
N PRO A 30 -12.55 2.89 -15.65
CA PRO A 30 -12.30 1.49 -15.32
C PRO A 30 -13.30 0.61 -16.08
N PRO A 31 -12.91 -0.60 -16.55
CA PRO A 31 -13.82 -1.53 -17.18
C PRO A 31 -14.92 -1.97 -16.20
N PRO A 32 -16.15 -2.26 -16.67
CA PRO A 32 -17.23 -2.73 -15.83
C PRO A 32 -16.83 -4.08 -15.21
N VAL A 33 -16.87 -4.16 -13.89
CA VAL A 33 -16.77 -5.42 -13.15
C VAL A 33 -17.99 -6.25 -13.51
N MET A 34 -17.81 -7.29 -14.33
CA MET A 34 -18.83 -8.30 -14.53
C MET A 34 -19.13 -8.92 -13.18
N ARG A 35 -20.38 -8.75 -12.71
CA ARG A 35 -20.95 -9.59 -11.66
C ARG A 35 -20.85 -11.03 -12.12
N ALA A 36 -19.98 -11.81 -11.48
CA ALA A 36 -20.12 -13.25 -11.50
C ALA A 36 -21.37 -13.57 -10.67
N ASP A 37 -22.44 -13.95 -11.37
CA ASP A 37 -23.56 -14.65 -10.77
C ASP A 37 -23.01 -15.86 -10.01
N ASN A 38 -23.39 -15.98 -8.74
CA ASN A 38 -22.97 -17.03 -7.85
C ASN A 38 -24.14 -18.03 -7.70
N PRO A 39 -24.25 -19.08 -8.53
CA PRO A 39 -25.31 -20.06 -8.40
C PRO A 39 -24.87 -21.16 -7.43
N MET A 40 -25.11 -20.98 -6.13
CA MET A 40 -25.32 -22.11 -5.21
C MET A 40 -26.00 -21.59 -3.94
N ALA A 41 -27.32 -21.50 -4.03
CA ALA A 41 -28.19 -21.50 -2.85
C ALA A 41 -28.20 -22.91 -2.24
N VAL A 42 -27.95 -23.01 -0.94
CA VAL A 42 -28.31 -24.20 -0.14
C VAL A 42 -29.22 -23.71 0.99
N PRO A 43 -30.49 -24.17 1.05
CA PRO A 43 -31.45 -23.72 2.07
C PRO A 43 -31.22 -24.40 3.43
N PRO A 44 -31.67 -23.78 4.55
CA PRO A 44 -31.55 -24.35 5.89
C PRO A 44 -32.61 -25.44 6.14
N PRO A 45 -32.33 -26.46 6.97
CA PRO A 45 -33.35 -27.43 7.35
C PRO A 45 -34.32 -26.86 8.41
N SER A 46 -35.59 -27.16 8.18
CA SER A 46 -36.75 -26.83 9.03
C SER A 46 -37.06 -27.95 10.03
N SER A 47 -37.36 -27.55 11.26
CA SER A 47 -38.41 -28.03 12.20
C SER A 47 -38.73 -29.54 12.35
N ALA A 48 -38.82 -29.93 13.63
CA ALA A 48 -39.12 -31.24 14.23
C ALA A 48 -40.49 -31.88 13.87
N PRO A 49 -40.72 -33.12 14.35
CA PRO A 49 -41.89 -33.34 15.20
C PRO A 49 -41.66 -34.20 16.47
N LYS A 50 -42.76 -34.31 17.22
CA LYS A 50 -43.02 -34.61 18.65
C LYS A 50 -42.90 -36.08 19.11
N ALA A 51 -42.51 -36.22 20.38
CA ALA A 51 -43.02 -37.09 21.47
C ALA A 51 -42.94 -38.63 21.44
N ALA A 52 -42.33 -39.19 22.50
CA ALA A 52 -42.91 -40.25 23.35
C ALA A 52 -42.20 -40.33 24.73
N THR A 53 -42.98 -40.19 25.82
CA THR A 53 -42.71 -40.71 27.20
C THR A 53 -43.15 -42.19 27.26
N PRO A 54 -42.73 -43.07 28.21
CA PRO A 54 -42.67 -42.88 29.68
C PRO A 54 -41.33 -43.45 30.27
N THR A 55 -40.98 -43.53 31.56
CA THR A 55 -41.72 -43.76 32.82
C THR A 55 -40.80 -43.33 33.98
N ALA A 56 -41.39 -42.81 35.05
CA ALA A 56 -40.71 -42.44 36.28
C ALA A 56 -40.36 -43.65 37.17
N THR A 57 -39.21 -43.61 37.85
CA THR A 57 -39.01 -44.23 39.16
C THR A 57 -37.94 -43.45 39.94
N HIS A 58 -38.30 -43.02 41.16
CA HIS A 58 -37.46 -42.36 42.19
C HIS A 58 -37.37 -43.32 43.41
N PRO A 59 -36.57 -43.07 44.48
CA PRO A 59 -35.23 -42.44 44.61
C PRO A 59 -34.30 -43.15 45.66
N SER A 60 -33.18 -42.47 46.02
CA SER A 60 -32.42 -42.46 47.31
C SER A 60 -31.00 -43.06 47.32
N PRO A 61 -30.07 -42.63 48.23
CA PRO A 61 -29.13 -41.53 47.96
C PRO A 61 -27.66 -41.90 48.27
N SER A 62 -26.71 -41.00 47.97
CA SER A 62 -25.50 -40.64 48.76
C SER A 62 -24.22 -40.44 47.91
N ALA A 63 -23.73 -39.20 47.84
CA ALA A 63 -22.33 -38.79 48.05
C ALA A 63 -22.10 -37.33 47.54
N PRO A 64 -21.27 -36.51 48.21
CA PRO A 64 -21.06 -35.09 47.88
C PRO A 64 -20.15 -34.89 46.64
N PRO A 65 -20.13 -33.68 46.04
CA PRO A 65 -19.41 -33.43 44.79
C PRO A 65 -17.89 -33.35 45.00
N ALA A 66 -17.13 -34.00 44.12
CA ALA A 66 -15.70 -33.76 43.98
C ALA A 66 -15.50 -32.35 43.38
N ALA A 67 -14.65 -31.55 44.03
CA ALA A 67 -14.25 -30.23 43.54
C ALA A 67 -13.52 -30.34 42.19
N PRO A 68 -13.65 -29.36 41.28
CA PRO A 68 -12.92 -29.37 40.02
C PRO A 68 -11.42 -29.13 40.26
N ASP A 69 -10.61 -30.05 39.74
CA ASP A 69 -9.16 -30.00 39.75
C ASP A 69 -8.65 -28.73 39.05
N ARG A 70 -7.94 -27.86 39.78
CA ARG A 70 -7.32 -26.62 39.25
C ARG A 70 -6.04 -26.89 38.46
N ARG A 71 -6.03 -27.93 37.64
CA ARG A 71 -4.85 -28.36 36.88
C ARG A 71 -5.21 -28.84 35.47
N ALA A 72 -5.96 -28.03 34.75
CA ALA A 72 -6.21 -28.25 33.33
C ALA A 72 -6.17 -26.94 32.52
N PHE A 73 -5.18 -26.08 32.78
CA PHE A 73 -5.00 -24.82 32.05
C PHE A 73 -3.60 -24.60 31.47
N LEU A 74 -2.80 -25.65 31.30
CA LEU A 74 -1.54 -25.56 30.57
C LEU A 74 -1.37 -26.70 29.57
N ALA A 75 -2.09 -26.62 28.46
CA ALA A 75 -1.83 -27.44 27.29
C ALA A 75 -2.20 -26.72 25.98
N ILE A 76 -1.92 -25.42 25.90
CA ILE A 76 -1.95 -24.66 24.64
C ILE A 76 -0.67 -23.84 24.58
N GLY A 77 0.44 -24.48 24.21
CA GLY A 77 1.76 -23.86 24.32
C GLY A 77 2.80 -24.40 23.36
N THR A 78 2.43 -24.92 22.19
CA THR A 78 3.39 -25.43 21.19
C THR A 78 2.98 -25.15 19.75
N GLY A 79 2.10 -24.18 19.50
CA GLY A 79 1.64 -23.82 18.15
C GLY A 79 2.16 -22.48 17.60
N VAL A 80 2.74 -21.61 18.42
CA VAL A 80 3.03 -20.21 18.02
C VAL A 80 4.42 -20.03 17.41
N ALA A 81 5.34 -20.97 17.60
CA ALA A 81 6.75 -20.79 17.20
C ALA A 81 6.99 -20.84 15.67
N LEU A 82 6.15 -21.54 14.89
CA LEU A 82 6.38 -21.71 13.44
C LEU A 82 5.85 -20.54 12.58
N ALA A 83 4.89 -19.75 13.05
CA ALA A 83 4.42 -18.58 12.30
C ALA A 83 5.42 -17.40 12.39
N ALA A 84 6.23 -17.35 13.44
CA ALA A 84 7.23 -16.30 13.63
C ALA A 84 8.39 -16.42 12.63
N ALA A 85 8.77 -17.63 12.22
CA ALA A 85 9.90 -17.85 11.31
C ALA A 85 9.63 -17.34 9.88
N GLY A 86 8.41 -17.55 9.36
CA GLY A 86 8.02 -17.05 8.03
C GLY A 86 7.87 -15.52 7.98
N ALA A 87 7.36 -14.92 9.07
CA ALA A 87 7.30 -13.47 9.20
C ALA A 87 8.70 -12.86 9.37
N ALA A 88 9.58 -13.47 10.18
CA ALA A 88 10.96 -13.03 10.34
C ALA A 88 11.74 -13.05 9.00
N GLY A 89 11.54 -14.06 8.16
CA GLY A 89 12.13 -14.09 6.81
C GLY A 89 11.70 -12.91 5.92
N TYR A 90 10.46 -12.44 6.06
CA TYR A 90 9.94 -11.24 5.37
C TYR A 90 10.57 -9.93 5.88
N PHE A 91 10.94 -9.87 7.17
CA PHE A 91 11.52 -8.66 7.81
C PHE A 91 13.04 -8.60 7.83
N LEU A 92 13.73 -9.72 7.62
CA LEU A 92 15.18 -9.84 7.81
C LEU A 92 16.00 -9.82 6.52
N HIS A 93 15.36 -9.80 5.34
CA HIS A 93 16.10 -9.63 4.09
C HIS A 93 16.54 -8.17 3.95
N GLN A 94 17.79 -7.89 4.33
CA GLN A 94 18.46 -6.63 4.00
C GLN A 94 19.50 -6.93 2.92
N PRO A 95 19.43 -6.29 1.75
CA PRO A 95 20.55 -6.32 0.82
C PRO A 95 21.75 -5.58 1.45
N ASP A 96 22.96 -6.08 1.21
CA ASP A 96 24.20 -5.54 1.79
C ASP A 96 24.49 -4.08 1.37
N ASN A 97 23.85 -3.58 0.29
CA ASN A 97 24.02 -2.24 -0.26
C ASN A 97 22.68 -1.45 -0.30
N ASP A 98 22.19 -1.00 0.85
CA ASP A 98 20.99 -0.14 1.00
C ASP A 98 21.37 1.12 1.80
N ARG A 99 20.96 2.31 1.34
CA ARG A 99 21.21 3.63 1.99
C ARG A 99 20.46 3.83 3.32
N GLN A 100 19.61 2.89 3.72
CA GLN A 100 18.83 2.87 4.96
C GLN A 100 18.01 4.15 5.20
N LEU A 101 17.42 4.74 4.14
CA LEU A 101 16.69 5.99 4.24
C LEU A 101 15.48 5.86 5.16
N VAL A 102 15.20 6.92 5.90
CA VAL A 102 14.04 7.07 6.78
C VAL A 102 13.42 8.44 6.50
N PHE A 103 12.13 8.46 6.21
CA PHE A 103 11.39 9.70 5.94
C PHE A 103 10.27 9.87 6.95
N ALA A 104 10.18 11.06 7.54
CA ALA A 104 9.09 11.40 8.46
C ALA A 104 7.77 11.62 7.70
N THR A 105 7.85 12.15 6.47
CA THR A 105 6.69 12.49 5.66
C THR A 105 6.83 12.01 4.22
N LEU A 106 5.69 11.81 3.56
CA LEU A 106 5.65 11.53 2.11
C LEU A 106 6.30 12.66 1.30
N HIS A 107 6.22 13.90 1.80
CA HIS A 107 6.87 15.04 1.17
C HIS A 107 8.41 14.91 1.19
N ASP A 108 9.00 14.45 2.30
CA ASP A 108 10.45 14.21 2.38
C ASP A 108 10.89 13.11 1.40
N ALA A 109 10.09 12.04 1.31
CA ALA A 109 10.34 10.96 0.37
C ALA A 109 10.30 11.46 -1.10
N MET A 110 9.33 12.31 -1.43
CA MET A 110 9.23 12.90 -2.77
C MET A 110 10.36 13.86 -3.09
N ARG A 111 10.88 14.62 -2.12
CA ARG A 111 12.08 15.45 -2.34
C ARG A 111 13.29 14.59 -2.71
N GLU A 112 13.46 13.44 -2.06
CA GLU A 112 14.55 12.53 -2.43
C GLU A 112 14.34 11.91 -3.80
N ALA A 113 13.10 11.49 -4.13
CA ALA A 113 12.78 10.95 -5.45
C ALA A 113 13.09 11.97 -6.55
N GLU A 114 12.75 13.25 -6.35
CA GLU A 114 13.07 14.34 -7.27
C GLU A 114 14.59 14.56 -7.38
N ARG A 115 15.30 14.58 -6.25
CA ARG A 115 16.76 14.73 -6.23
C ARG A 115 17.46 13.62 -6.99
N LEU A 116 17.03 12.37 -6.79
CA LEU A 116 17.53 11.22 -7.53
C LEU A 116 17.20 11.41 -9.02
N ASN A 117 15.95 11.68 -9.37
CA ASN A 117 15.52 11.82 -10.76
C ASN A 117 16.24 12.94 -11.53
N ALA A 118 16.68 13.99 -10.85
CA ALA A 118 17.48 15.07 -11.43
C ALA A 118 18.98 14.73 -11.57
N ALA A 119 19.46 13.68 -10.90
CA ALA A 119 20.83 13.19 -10.94
C ALA A 119 20.98 12.02 -11.93
N SER A 120 22.23 11.60 -12.16
CA SER A 120 22.50 10.32 -12.82
C SER A 120 22.23 9.18 -11.84
N VAL A 121 21.01 8.63 -11.88
CA VAL A 121 20.57 7.53 -10.99
C VAL A 121 21.23 6.21 -11.38
N HIS A 122 21.76 5.52 -10.39
CA HIS A 122 22.31 4.17 -10.53
C HIS A 122 21.71 3.27 -9.45
N ALA A 123 21.33 2.04 -9.85
CA ALA A 123 20.97 1.00 -8.90
C ALA A 123 22.22 0.53 -8.14
N LEU A 124 22.06 0.29 -6.84
CA LEU A 124 23.07 -0.34 -6.01
C LEU A 124 22.90 -1.85 -6.14
N GLU A 125 23.66 -2.50 -7.01
CA GLU A 125 23.60 -3.97 -7.13
C GLU A 125 24.19 -4.64 -5.86
N PRO A 126 23.60 -5.72 -5.33
CA PRO A 126 22.43 -6.46 -5.83
C PRO A 126 21.09 -6.04 -5.19
N ALA A 127 20.97 -4.81 -4.68
CA ALA A 127 19.86 -4.40 -3.83
C ALA A 127 18.50 -4.40 -4.52
N THR A 128 18.44 -4.18 -5.83
CA THR A 128 17.17 -4.22 -6.58
C THR A 128 17.39 -4.80 -7.98
N ALA A 129 16.41 -5.56 -8.46
CA ALA A 129 16.38 -6.06 -9.85
C ALA A 129 15.60 -5.11 -10.78
N TRP A 130 15.03 -4.02 -10.25
CA TRP A 130 14.22 -3.08 -11.03
C TRP A 130 15.01 -1.84 -11.44
N THR A 131 14.72 -1.35 -12.64
CA THR A 131 15.21 -0.06 -13.11
C THR A 131 14.59 1.08 -12.28
N TRP A 132 15.17 2.28 -12.41
CA TRP A 132 14.63 3.48 -11.78
C TRP A 132 13.17 3.75 -12.21
N ALA A 133 12.87 3.65 -13.51
CA ALA A 133 11.53 3.84 -14.03
C ALA A 133 10.53 2.80 -13.47
N GLN A 134 10.92 1.53 -13.41
CA GLN A 134 10.09 0.47 -12.81
C GLN A 134 9.80 0.74 -11.33
N THR A 135 10.80 1.17 -10.58
CA THR A 135 10.67 1.51 -9.15
C THR A 135 9.69 2.67 -8.94
N LEU A 136 9.79 3.73 -9.74
CA LEU A 136 8.87 4.87 -9.70
C LEU A 136 7.44 4.45 -10.01
N VAL A 137 7.24 3.63 -11.04
CA VAL A 137 5.91 3.10 -11.40
C VAL A 137 5.33 2.24 -10.28
N HIS A 138 6.14 1.37 -9.66
CA HIS A 138 5.70 0.56 -8.54
C HIS A 138 5.27 1.40 -7.33
N CYS A 139 6.06 2.41 -6.96
CA CYS A 139 5.72 3.34 -5.89
C CYS A 139 4.39 4.07 -6.19
N ALA A 140 4.20 4.49 -7.44
CA ALA A 140 2.96 5.12 -7.89
C ALA A 140 1.76 4.17 -7.76
N GLN A 141 1.88 2.92 -8.23
CA GLN A 141 0.84 1.90 -8.11
C GLN A 141 0.41 1.71 -6.65
N SER A 142 1.35 1.67 -5.69
CA SER A 142 1.00 1.50 -4.28
C SER A 142 0.16 2.64 -3.73
N ILE A 143 0.41 3.88 -4.16
CA ILE A 143 -0.37 5.05 -3.75
C ILE A 143 -1.73 5.05 -4.44
N GLU A 144 -1.76 4.79 -5.75
CA GLU A 144 -2.99 4.68 -6.54
C GLU A 144 -3.96 3.64 -5.93
N TYR A 145 -3.45 2.48 -5.49
CA TYR A 145 -4.29 1.44 -4.89
C TYR A 145 -4.78 1.75 -3.47
N SER A 146 -4.18 2.70 -2.76
CA SER A 146 -4.80 3.23 -1.53
C SER A 146 -6.10 4.00 -1.82
N LEU A 147 -6.24 4.50 -3.05
CA LEU A 147 -7.42 5.26 -3.51
C LEU A 147 -8.43 4.34 -4.21
N GLN A 148 -7.93 3.48 -5.10
CA GLN A 148 -8.73 2.67 -6.02
C GLN A 148 -9.05 1.27 -5.46
N GLY A 149 -8.19 0.76 -4.57
CA GLY A 149 -8.34 -0.55 -3.94
C GLY A 149 -7.38 -1.58 -4.52
N PHE A 150 -6.71 -2.32 -3.64
CA PHE A 150 -5.74 -3.34 -4.05
C PHE A 150 -6.45 -4.55 -4.69
N PRO A 151 -5.93 -5.09 -5.81
CA PRO A 151 -6.65 -6.09 -6.59
C PRO A 151 -6.70 -7.48 -5.91
N LEU A 152 -5.65 -7.89 -5.20
CA LEU A 152 -5.62 -9.15 -4.46
C LEU A 152 -5.20 -8.94 -2.99
N PRO A 153 -6.14 -8.54 -2.11
CA PRO A 153 -5.86 -8.37 -0.68
C PRO A 153 -5.60 -9.71 0.01
N LYS A 154 -4.75 -9.70 1.05
CA LYS A 154 -4.63 -10.81 2.00
C LYS A 154 -5.94 -10.99 2.77
N SER A 155 -6.13 -12.15 3.41
CA SER A 155 -7.34 -12.42 4.19
C SER A 155 -7.54 -11.41 5.33
N ALA A 156 -8.79 -11.15 5.71
CA ALA A 156 -9.12 -10.26 6.83
C ALA A 156 -8.45 -10.71 8.13
N LEU A 157 -8.32 -12.03 8.36
CA LEU A 157 -7.61 -12.57 9.52
C LEU A 157 -6.13 -12.13 9.51
N PHE A 158 -5.45 -12.23 8.37
CA PHE A 158 -4.05 -11.82 8.24
C PHE A 158 -3.90 -10.31 8.48
N GLN A 159 -4.74 -9.50 7.83
CA GLN A 159 -4.70 -8.04 7.94
C GLN A 159 -4.90 -7.57 9.39
N ASN A 160 -5.85 -8.17 10.12
CA ASN A 160 -6.15 -7.82 11.51
C ASN A 160 -5.17 -8.44 12.54
N THR A 161 -4.20 -9.26 12.11
CA THR A 161 -3.22 -9.89 13.01
C THR A 161 -1.79 -9.56 12.59
N LEU A 162 -1.14 -10.42 11.81
CA LEU A 162 0.25 -10.30 11.38
C LEU A 162 0.47 -9.02 10.57
N GLY A 163 -0.48 -8.64 9.71
CA GLY A 163 -0.42 -7.41 8.92
C GLY A 163 -0.38 -6.16 9.78
N ALA A 164 -1.36 -6.00 10.68
CA ALA A 164 -1.40 -4.89 11.62
C ALA A 164 -0.17 -4.87 12.56
N ALA A 165 0.31 -6.03 13.00
CA ALA A 165 1.53 -6.13 13.81
C ALA A 165 2.78 -5.69 13.04
N ALA A 166 2.91 -6.13 11.77
CA ALA A 166 3.99 -5.72 10.86
C ALA A 166 4.04 -4.20 10.71
N PHE A 167 2.89 -3.60 10.41
CA PHE A 167 2.79 -2.15 10.24
C PHE A 167 3.22 -1.40 11.51
N LYS A 168 2.77 -1.84 12.69
CA LYS A 168 3.20 -1.24 13.97
C LYS A 168 4.71 -1.31 14.17
N VAL A 169 5.33 -2.45 13.89
CA VAL A 169 6.79 -2.61 13.99
C VAL A 169 7.51 -1.65 13.04
N PHE A 170 7.06 -1.56 11.79
CA PHE A 170 7.64 -0.65 10.81
C PHE A 170 7.49 0.82 11.20
N THR A 171 6.30 1.22 11.64
CA THR A 171 6.03 2.57 12.16
C THR A 171 6.94 2.91 13.33
N LEU A 172 7.12 2.00 14.30
CA LEU A 172 8.01 2.21 15.45
C LEU A 172 9.48 2.31 15.03
N ARG A 173 9.88 1.54 14.01
CA ARG A 173 11.23 1.58 13.43
C ARG A 173 11.44 2.81 12.53
N GLY A 174 10.37 3.44 12.04
CA GLY A 174 10.41 4.48 11.01
C GLY A 174 10.81 3.95 9.62
N ARG A 175 10.89 2.63 9.43
CA ARG A 175 11.36 2.00 8.19
C ARG A 175 10.63 0.68 7.97
N MET A 176 10.16 0.48 6.74
CA MET A 176 9.69 -0.83 6.29
C MET A 176 10.77 -1.52 5.47
N SER A 177 10.71 -2.84 5.42
CA SER A 177 11.55 -3.66 4.54
C SER A 177 10.67 -4.75 3.93
N HIS A 178 10.77 -4.90 2.62
CA HIS A 178 10.18 -5.99 1.85
C HIS A 178 11.06 -6.21 0.61
N ASN A 179 10.81 -7.31 -0.09
CA ASN A 179 11.54 -7.62 -1.32
C ASN A 179 11.30 -6.53 -2.37
N LEU A 180 12.39 -5.90 -2.80
CA LEU A 180 12.38 -4.77 -3.74
C LEU A 180 11.98 -5.15 -5.17
N ALA A 181 11.92 -6.44 -5.48
CA ALA A 181 11.42 -6.98 -6.75
C ALA A 181 10.05 -7.68 -6.60
N GLU A 182 9.32 -7.45 -5.50
CA GLU A 182 7.99 -8.03 -5.28
C GLU A 182 6.88 -7.13 -5.84
N PRO A 183 6.18 -7.53 -6.92
CA PRO A 183 5.08 -6.75 -7.46
C PRO A 183 3.88 -6.73 -6.49
N ILE A 184 3.04 -5.70 -6.60
CA ILE A 184 1.77 -5.65 -5.86
C ILE A 184 0.88 -6.81 -6.34
N PRO A 185 0.36 -7.68 -5.45
CA PRO A 185 -0.44 -8.82 -5.85
C PRO A 185 -1.64 -8.43 -6.72
N GLY A 186 -1.67 -8.91 -7.96
CA GLY A 186 -2.75 -8.68 -8.93
C GLY A 186 -2.69 -7.35 -9.68
N ALA A 187 -1.69 -6.49 -9.42
CA ALA A 187 -1.49 -5.27 -10.19
C ALA A 187 -0.93 -5.60 -11.59
N PRO A 188 -1.12 -4.71 -12.60
CA PRO A 188 -0.44 -4.83 -13.87
C PRO A 188 1.07 -4.96 -13.68
N ALA A 189 1.67 -5.92 -14.39
CA ALA A 189 3.11 -6.15 -14.34
C ALA A 189 3.87 -4.89 -14.77
N LEU A 190 5.01 -4.64 -14.14
CA LEU A 190 5.91 -3.57 -14.55
C LEU A 190 6.51 -3.92 -15.90
N ASP A 191 6.52 -2.96 -16.82
CA ASP A 191 7.15 -3.14 -18.12
C ASP A 191 8.66 -3.33 -17.94
N ALA A 192 9.18 -4.46 -18.45
CA ALA A 192 10.61 -4.79 -18.41
C ALA A 192 11.46 -3.82 -19.24
N GLN A 193 10.86 -3.13 -20.20
CA GLN A 193 11.52 -2.18 -21.08
C GLN A 193 11.22 -0.72 -20.71
N ALA A 194 10.64 -0.47 -19.52
CA ALA A 194 10.39 0.88 -19.02
C ALA A 194 11.71 1.64 -18.87
N THR A 195 11.94 2.57 -19.81
CA THR A 195 13.12 3.43 -19.88
C THR A 195 12.77 4.91 -19.73
N ASP A 196 11.50 5.28 -19.90
CA ASP A 196 11.03 6.66 -19.75
C ASP A 196 10.87 7.03 -18.26
N THR A 197 11.96 7.51 -17.68
CA THR A 197 12.01 7.98 -16.30
C THR A 197 11.18 9.24 -16.09
N SER A 198 11.02 10.08 -17.12
CA SER A 198 10.22 11.30 -17.06
C SER A 198 8.73 10.98 -16.88
N ALA A 199 8.21 10.07 -17.70
CA ALA A 199 6.82 9.60 -17.58
C ALA A 199 6.58 8.87 -16.25
N ALA A 200 7.53 8.03 -15.82
CA ALA A 200 7.42 7.32 -14.54
C ALA A 200 7.41 8.28 -13.34
N MET A 201 8.29 9.30 -13.35
CA MET A 201 8.32 10.32 -12.30
C MET A 201 7.05 11.17 -12.32
N ALA A 202 6.54 11.54 -13.50
CA ALA A 202 5.28 12.27 -13.63
C ALA A 202 4.11 11.48 -13.04
N ARG A 203 4.05 10.16 -13.28
CA ARG A 203 3.03 9.29 -12.68
C ARG A 203 3.13 9.25 -11.16
N LEU A 204 4.34 9.14 -10.60
CA LEU A 204 4.51 9.18 -9.14
C LEU A 204 4.05 10.51 -8.55
N ARG A 205 4.41 11.65 -9.18
CA ARG A 205 3.93 12.98 -8.75
C ARG A 205 2.40 13.05 -8.77
N GLN A 206 1.77 12.56 -9.84
CA GLN A 206 0.33 12.53 -9.98
C GLN A 206 -0.33 11.69 -8.87
N ALA A 207 0.17 10.48 -8.60
CA ALA A 207 -0.37 9.62 -7.55
C ALA A 207 -0.30 10.27 -6.16
N VAL A 208 0.82 10.95 -5.84
CA VAL A 208 0.96 11.72 -4.58
C VAL A 208 -0.01 12.89 -4.51
N GLN A 209 -0.17 13.63 -5.62
CA GLN A 209 -1.11 14.74 -5.69
C GLN A 209 -2.55 14.26 -5.50
N ASP A 210 -2.94 13.20 -6.20
CA ASP A 210 -4.27 12.59 -6.11
C ASP A 210 -4.56 12.12 -4.69
N PHE A 211 -3.58 11.49 -4.03
CA PHE A 211 -3.69 11.10 -2.63
C PHE A 211 -3.88 12.30 -1.70
N ALA A 212 -3.13 13.38 -1.91
CA ALA A 212 -3.18 14.57 -1.08
C ALA A 212 -4.53 15.31 -1.19
N ILE A 213 -5.13 15.35 -2.38
CA ILE A 213 -6.41 16.04 -2.61
C ILE A 213 -7.63 15.13 -2.37
N HIS A 214 -7.45 13.81 -2.29
CA HIS A 214 -8.55 12.88 -2.07
C HIS A 214 -9.20 13.11 -0.71
N THR A 215 -10.48 13.42 -0.69
CA THR A 215 -11.27 13.64 0.53
C THR A 215 -12.15 12.45 0.92
N GLY A 216 -12.29 11.47 0.02
CA GLY A 216 -13.08 10.27 0.25
C GLY A 216 -12.44 9.28 1.21
N ALA A 217 -13.13 8.16 1.43
CA ALA A 217 -12.58 7.02 2.16
C ALA A 217 -11.40 6.42 1.37
N LEU A 218 -10.35 6.03 2.10
CA LEU A 218 -9.24 5.25 1.55
C LEU A 218 -9.58 3.77 1.58
N GLN A 219 -9.07 3.03 0.61
CA GLN A 219 -9.25 1.59 0.54
C GLN A 219 -8.32 0.86 1.53
N PRO A 220 -8.68 -0.33 2.03
CA PRO A 220 -7.80 -1.10 2.90
C PRO A 220 -6.50 -1.50 2.19
N HIS A 221 -5.37 -1.44 2.91
CA HIS A 221 -4.08 -1.89 2.40
C HIS A 221 -4.09 -3.41 2.25
N PHE A 222 -3.56 -3.93 1.14
CA PHE A 222 -3.62 -5.38 0.84
C PHE A 222 -3.08 -6.26 1.97
N ALA A 223 -2.02 -5.82 2.66
CA ALA A 223 -1.41 -6.52 3.79
C ALA A 223 -1.81 -6.01 5.19
N TYR A 224 -2.02 -4.69 5.37
CA TYR A 224 -2.17 -4.09 6.70
C TYR A 224 -3.64 -3.84 7.09
N GLY A 225 -4.57 -4.02 6.15
CA GLY A 225 -5.99 -3.74 6.38
C GLY A 225 -6.30 -2.25 6.36
N ALA A 226 -7.35 -1.84 7.07
CA ALA A 226 -7.78 -0.45 7.12
C ALA A 226 -6.73 0.43 7.81
N LEU A 227 -6.32 1.50 7.13
CA LEU A 227 -5.41 2.52 7.66
C LEU A 227 -6.10 3.88 7.58
N SER A 228 -5.85 4.73 8.57
CA SER A 228 -6.17 6.15 8.52
C SER A 228 -5.27 6.87 7.50
N ARG A 229 -5.64 8.11 7.11
CA ARG A 229 -4.85 8.91 6.17
C ARG A 229 -3.40 9.11 6.65
N SER A 230 -3.19 9.47 7.92
CA SER A 230 -1.84 9.66 8.47
C SER A 230 -1.03 8.36 8.51
N GLN A 231 -1.67 7.22 8.75
CA GLN A 231 -1.02 5.91 8.66
C GLN A 231 -0.64 5.57 7.22
N TYR A 232 -1.49 5.91 6.24
CA TYR A 232 -1.15 5.76 4.83
C TYR A 232 -0.01 6.68 4.40
N GLU A 233 0.01 7.94 4.82
CA GLU A 233 1.14 8.84 4.57
C GLU A 233 2.45 8.26 5.09
N GLN A 234 2.43 7.71 6.30
CA GLN A 234 3.60 7.05 6.87
C GLN A 234 3.97 5.77 6.12
N ALA A 235 2.98 4.94 5.74
CA ALA A 235 3.21 3.74 4.95
C ALA A 235 3.87 4.07 3.60
N HIS A 236 3.37 5.07 2.89
CA HIS A 236 3.93 5.54 1.62
C HIS A 236 5.34 6.12 1.80
N ALA A 237 5.56 6.94 2.84
CA ALA A 237 6.89 7.47 3.13
C ALA A 237 7.92 6.34 3.38
N MET A 238 7.56 5.35 4.20
CA MET A 238 8.42 4.18 4.45
C MET A 238 8.62 3.32 3.20
N HIS A 239 7.59 3.15 2.37
CA HIS A 239 7.66 2.37 1.12
C HIS A 239 8.61 3.01 0.12
N LEU A 240 8.44 4.31 -0.13
CA LEU A 240 9.38 5.07 -0.95
C LEU A 240 10.78 5.01 -0.33
N ALA A 241 10.93 5.19 0.99
CA ALA A 241 12.24 5.08 1.64
C ALA A 241 12.93 3.74 1.34
N ASN A 242 12.22 2.62 1.48
CA ASN A 242 12.75 1.28 1.20
C ASN A 242 13.25 1.16 -0.25
N HIS A 243 12.43 1.59 -1.22
CA HIS A 243 12.79 1.52 -2.64
C HIS A 243 13.91 2.48 -3.04
N LEU A 244 13.82 3.75 -2.64
CA LEU A 244 14.79 4.78 -3.00
C LEU A 244 16.18 4.50 -2.42
N SER A 245 16.25 3.72 -1.33
CA SER A 245 17.52 3.42 -0.71
C SER A 245 18.38 2.43 -1.51
N ALA A 246 17.80 1.74 -2.50
CA ALA A 246 18.53 0.91 -3.46
C ALA A 246 19.14 1.72 -4.62
N PHE A 247 19.04 3.05 -4.60
CA PHE A 247 19.54 3.92 -5.66
C PHE A 247 20.44 5.03 -5.13
N GLU A 248 21.46 5.34 -5.92
CA GLU A 248 22.37 6.46 -5.69
C GLU A 248 22.31 7.44 -6.87
N GLY A 249 22.31 8.73 -6.58
CA GLY A 249 22.39 9.78 -7.59
C GLY A 249 23.79 10.35 -7.64
N ARG A 250 24.43 10.30 -8.81
CA ARG A 250 25.71 10.96 -9.08
C ARG A 250 25.47 12.26 -9.85
N GLY A 251 26.12 13.34 -9.38
CA GLY A 251 26.12 14.65 -10.03
C GLY A 251 27.21 14.78 -11.09
#